data_AF-A0A9P6TRP0-F1
#
_entry.id   AF-A0A9P6TRP0-F1
#
_cell.length_a   1.000
_cell.length_b   1.000
_cell.length_c   1.000
_cell.angle_alpha   90.00
_cell.angle_beta   90.00
_cell.angle_gamma   90.00
#
_symmetry.space_group_name_H-M   'P 1'
#
loop_
_entity.id
_entity.type
_entity.pdbx_description
1 polymer ?
#
loop_
_entity_poly.entity_id
_entity_poly.type
_entity_poly.pdbx_seq_one_letter_code
_entity_poly.pdbx_strand_id
1 'polypeptide(L)'
;MFIKSVTRIVSTSARRFRSTKGGSEGATVSSKGAFSDKEKAVETQWAHLNDAEKIKHLHAELAKQKKVTDNLNKTVEDLSKSIGKK
;
A
#
# COMPACT_ATOMS: atom_id res chain seq x y z
N MET A 1 65.74 1.28 -45.59
CA MET A 1 64.62 0.37 -45.93
C MET A 1 63.48 0.63 -44.96
N PHE A 2 62.38 1.23 -45.40
CA PHE A 2 61.23 1.53 -44.55
C PHE A 2 60.21 0.39 -44.63
N ILE A 3 60.00 -0.32 -43.54
CA ILE A 3 58.98 -1.38 -43.45
C ILE A 3 57.64 -0.69 -43.17
N LYS A 4 56.75 -0.66 -44.17
CA LYS A 4 55.40 -0.12 -44.05
C LYS A 4 54.59 -1.03 -43.12
N SER A 5 54.29 -0.56 -41.92
CA SER A 5 53.36 -1.20 -40.99
C SER A 5 51.95 -1.17 -41.58
N VAL A 6 51.41 -2.33 -41.96
CA VAL A 6 50.02 -2.48 -42.39
C VAL A 6 49.18 -2.73 -41.15
N THR A 7 48.69 -1.67 -40.52
CA THR A 7 47.70 -1.80 -39.45
C THR A 7 46.35 -2.14 -40.06
N ARG A 8 45.95 -3.42 -39.98
CA ARG A 8 44.56 -3.84 -40.23
C ARG A 8 43.66 -3.22 -39.17
N ILE A 9 42.98 -2.13 -39.52
CA ILE A 9 41.91 -1.56 -38.70
C ILE A 9 40.74 -2.53 -38.79
N VAL A 10 40.63 -3.43 -37.82
CA VAL A 10 39.40 -4.21 -37.63
C VAL A 10 38.36 -3.25 -37.07
N SER A 11 37.58 -2.66 -37.97
CA SER A 11 36.37 -1.91 -37.60
C SER A 11 35.35 -2.90 -37.04
N THR A 12 35.47 -3.21 -35.76
CA THR A 12 34.37 -3.82 -35.00
C THR A 12 33.27 -2.77 -34.91
N SER A 13 32.34 -2.81 -35.87
CA SER A 13 31.10 -2.05 -35.79
C SER A 13 30.32 -2.57 -34.58
N ALA A 14 30.54 -1.94 -33.42
CA ALA A 14 29.81 -2.23 -32.21
C ALA A 14 28.35 -1.85 -32.46
N ARG A 15 27.55 -2.83 -32.86
CA ARG A 15 26.09 -2.71 -32.91
C ARG A 15 25.64 -2.36 -31.49
N ARG A 16 25.42 -1.07 -31.24
CA ARG A 16 24.76 -0.60 -30.03
C ARG A 16 23.34 -1.12 -30.09
N PHE A 17 23.09 -2.23 -29.40
CA PHE A 17 21.75 -2.76 -29.18
C PHE A 17 20.99 -1.72 -28.34
N ARG A 18 20.34 -0.76 -28.98
CA ARG A 18 19.35 0.08 -28.33
C ARG A 18 18.11 -0.77 -28.12
N SER A 19 18.08 -1.46 -26.98
CA SER A 19 16.87 -2.09 -26.51
C SER A 19 15.91 -0.98 -26.09
N THR A 20 14.99 -0.62 -26.97
CA THR A 20 13.78 0.11 -26.58
C THR A 20 12.89 -0.86 -25.81
N LYS A 21 13.31 -1.29 -24.61
CA LYS A 21 12.35 -1.83 -23.64
C LYS A 21 11.61 -0.62 -23.10
N GLY A 22 10.45 -0.33 -23.67
CA GLY A 22 9.45 0.47 -22.96
C GLY A 22 9.29 -0.13 -21.57
N GLY A 23 9.39 0.69 -20.54
CA GLY A 23 9.20 0.22 -19.16
C GLY A 23 7.83 -0.41 -19.05
N SER A 24 7.79 -1.70 -18.74
CA SER A 24 6.54 -2.38 -18.40
C SER A 24 6.01 -1.78 -17.10
N GLU A 25 4.71 -1.51 -17.03
CA GLU A 25 4.06 -1.21 -15.76
C GLU A 25 4.37 -2.33 -14.75
N GLY A 26 4.62 -1.97 -13.48
CA GLY A 26 5.04 -2.93 -12.45
C GLY A 26 6.48 -3.47 -12.60
N ALA A 27 7.32 -2.88 -13.45
CA ALA A 27 8.73 -3.26 -13.57
C ALA A 27 9.52 -3.08 -12.25
N THR A 28 9.17 -2.09 -11.43
CA THR A 28 9.79 -1.86 -10.10
C THR A 28 9.36 -2.90 -9.08
N VAL A 29 8.09 -3.32 -9.08
CA VAL A 29 7.57 -4.39 -8.21
C VAL A 29 8.16 -5.75 -8.59
N SER A 30 8.26 -6.04 -9.89
CA SER A 30 8.78 -7.32 -10.42
C SER A 30 10.30 -7.44 -10.34
N SER A 31 11.04 -6.31 -10.34
CA SER A 31 12.47 -6.32 -10.09
C SER A 31 12.75 -6.45 -8.59
N LYS A 32 13.25 -7.61 -8.15
CA LYS A 32 13.70 -7.81 -6.77
C LYS A 32 14.95 -6.96 -6.51
N GLY A 33 14.77 -5.77 -5.93
CA GLY A 33 15.84 -4.84 -5.61
C GLY A 33 15.40 -3.73 -4.65
N ALA A 34 16.36 -2.90 -4.25
CA ALA A 34 16.19 -1.92 -3.18
C ALA A 34 15.08 -0.87 -3.41
N PHE A 35 14.70 -0.60 -4.67
CA PHE A 35 13.55 0.26 -4.97
C PHE A 35 12.21 -0.44 -4.74
N SER A 36 12.09 -1.72 -5.13
CA SER A 36 10.93 -2.57 -4.87
C SER A 36 10.64 -2.70 -3.37
N ASP A 37 11.71 -2.88 -2.57
CA ASP A 37 11.58 -3.04 -1.13
C ASP A 37 11.12 -1.75 -0.45
N LYS A 38 11.57 -0.59 -0.95
CA LYS A 38 11.11 0.73 -0.47
C LYS A 38 9.65 0.98 -0.82
N GLU A 39 9.24 0.70 -2.06
CA GLU A 39 7.84 0.85 -2.48
C GLU A 39 6.93 -0.01 -1.61
N LYS A 40 7.26 -1.28 -1.41
CA LYS A 40 6.51 -2.19 -0.52
C LYS A 40 6.45 -1.70 0.92
N ALA A 41 7.55 -1.19 1.47
CA ALA A 41 7.58 -0.68 2.83
C ALA A 41 6.66 0.55 3.00
N VAL A 42 6.68 1.47 2.04
CA VAL A 42 5.83 2.67 2.05
C VAL A 42 4.35 2.29 1.90
N GLU A 43 4.02 1.39 0.98
CA GLU A 43 2.65 0.90 0.79
C GLU A 43 2.13 0.18 2.03
N THR A 44 2.97 -0.66 2.65
CA THR A 44 2.63 -1.37 3.88
C THR A 44 2.39 -0.40 5.03
N GLN A 45 3.25 0.61 5.18
CA GLN A 45 3.07 1.65 6.20
C GLN A 45 1.79 2.44 5.98
N TRP A 46 1.49 2.81 4.73
CA TRP A 46 0.26 3.51 4.37
C TRP A 46 -0.98 2.67 4.67
N ALA A 47 -0.96 1.37 4.34
CA ALA A 47 -2.05 0.45 4.65
C ALA A 47 -2.29 0.35 6.15
N HIS A 48 -1.24 0.20 6.96
CA HIS A 48 -1.36 0.13 8.42
C HIS A 48 -1.94 1.41 9.03
N LEU A 49 -1.52 2.59 8.56
CA LEU A 49 -2.03 3.86 9.06
C LEU A 49 -3.52 4.03 8.72
N ASN A 50 -3.89 3.75 7.47
CA ASN A 50 -5.27 3.84 7.02
C ASN A 50 -6.19 2.85 7.76
N ASP A 51 -5.72 1.62 7.98
CA ASP A 51 -6.48 0.62 8.71
C ASP A 51 -6.63 0.99 10.19
N ALA A 52 -5.59 1.59 10.81
CA ALA A 52 -5.70 2.10 12.18
C ALA A 52 -6.75 3.22 12.31
N GLU A 53 -6.90 4.09 11.30
CA GLU A 53 -7.94 5.12 11.27
C GLU A 53 -9.34 4.51 11.17
N LYS A 54 -9.53 3.54 10.27
CA LYS A 54 -10.81 2.82 10.14
C LYS A 54 -11.19 2.08 11.43
N ILE A 55 -10.22 1.43 12.07
CA ILE A 55 -10.43 0.73 13.35
C ILE A 55 -10.88 1.73 14.43
N LYS A 56 -10.24 2.89 14.53
CA LYS A 56 -10.67 3.94 15.47
C LYS A 56 -12.10 4.41 15.20
N HIS A 57 -12.47 4.57 13.93
CA HIS A 57 -13.84 4.94 13.55
C HIS A 57 -14.85 3.87 14.02
N LEU A 58 -14.58 2.60 13.73
CA LEU A 58 -15.42 1.48 14.16
C LEU A 58 -15.56 1.42 15.69
N HIS A 59 -14.47 1.63 16.43
CA HIS A 59 -14.54 1.71 17.90
C HIS A 59 -15.41 2.86 18.39
N ALA A 60 -15.33 4.03 17.75
CA ALA A 60 -16.15 5.18 18.10
C ALA A 60 -17.65 4.91 17.83
N GLU A 61 -17.98 4.27 16.71
CA GLU A 61 -19.35 3.84 16.40
C GLU A 61 -19.88 2.81 17.40
N LEU A 62 -19.06 1.81 17.74
CA LEU A 62 -19.41 0.78 18.72
C LEU A 62 -19.67 1.42 20.09
N ALA A 63 -18.85 2.40 20.51
CA ALA A 63 -19.05 3.13 21.75
C ALA A 63 -20.36 3.95 21.73
N LYS A 64 -20.72 4.57 20.60
CA LYS A 64 -22.01 5.26 20.43
C LYS A 64 -23.17 4.28 20.54
N GLN A 65 -23.09 3.15 19.83
CA GLN A 65 -24.13 2.13 19.86
C GLN A 65 -24.35 1.59 21.27
N LYS A 66 -23.28 1.26 22.01
CA LYS A 66 -23.37 0.84 23.42
C LYS A 66 -24.12 1.85 24.29
N LYS A 67 -23.76 3.13 24.20
CA LYS A 67 -24.45 4.20 24.94
C LYS A 67 -25.94 4.28 24.59
N VAL A 68 -26.27 4.14 23.30
CA VAL A 68 -27.68 4.13 22.86
C VAL A 68 -28.41 2.92 23.41
N THR A 69 -27.82 1.72 23.35
CA THR A 69 -28.40 0.50 23.91
C THR A 69 -28.59 0.60 25.42
N ASP A 70 -27.61 1.11 26.16
CA ASP A 70 -27.71 1.30 27.61
C ASP A 70 -28.82 2.29 27.98
N ASN A 71 -28.96 3.37 27.21
CA ASN A 71 -30.04 4.33 27.41
C ASN A 71 -31.41 3.71 27.10
N LEU A 72 -31.53 2.96 26.01
CA LEU A 72 -32.76 2.25 25.66
C LEU A 72 -33.14 1.25 26.75
N ASN A 73 -32.19 0.46 27.25
CA ASN A 73 -32.42 -0.49 28.34
C ASN A 73 -32.95 0.21 29.59
N LYS A 74 -32.36 1.34 29.99
CA LYS A 74 -32.87 2.15 31.11
C LYS A 74 -34.29 2.63 30.86
N THR A 75 -34.59 3.17 29.67
CA THR A 75 -35.96 3.61 29.35
C THR A 75 -36.96 2.46 29.39
N VAL A 76 -36.58 1.26 28.94
CA VAL A 76 -37.43 0.06 28.99
C VAL A 76 -37.68 -0.37 30.43
N GLU A 77 -36.66 -0.34 31.29
CA GLU A 77 -36.81 -0.62 32.72
C GLU A 77 -37.69 0.39 33.45
N ASP A 78 -37.55 1.68 33.13
CA ASP A 78 -38.37 2.73 33.75
C ASP A 78 -39.84 2.61 33.30
N LEU A 79 -40.05 2.33 32.02
CA LEU A 79 -41.38 2.04 31.48
C LEU A 79 -41.99 0.79 32.13
N SER A 80 -41.24 -0.33 32.24
CA SER A 80 -41.74 -1.55 32.86
C SER A 80 -42.11 -1.35 34.33
N LYS A 81 -41.30 -0.60 35.09
CA LYS A 81 -41.60 -0.21 36.48
C LYS A 81 -42.83 0.69 36.57
N SER A 82 -43.04 1.59 35.61
CA SER A 82 -44.24 2.45 35.60
C SER A 82 -45.52 1.70 35.26
N ILE A 83 -45.45 0.70 34.38
CA ILE A 83 -46.60 -0.13 33.99
C ILE A 83 -46.96 -1.11 35.12
N GLY A 84 -45.97 -1.73 35.77
CA GLY A 84 -46.20 -2.67 36.88
C GLY A 84 -46.63 -2.03 38.21
N LYS A 85 -46.71 -0.69 38.29
CA LYS A 85 -47.19 0.07 39.46
C LYS A 85 -48.66 0.52 39.35
N LYS A 86 -49.36 0.13 38.28
CA LYS A 86 -50.82 0.26 38.16
C LYS A 86 -51.49 -1.03 38.57
#